data_AF-A0A1H4N9L7-F1
#
_entry.id   AF-A0A1H4N9L7-F1
#
_cell.length_a   1.000
_cell.length_b   1.000
_cell.length_c   1.000
_cell.angle_alpha   90.00
_cell.angle_beta   90.00
_cell.angle_gamma   90.00
#
_symmetry.space_group_name_H-M   'P 1'
#
loop_
_entity.id
_entity.type
_entity.pdbx_description
1 polymer ?
#
loop_
_entity_poly.entity_id
_entity_poly.type
_entity_poly.pdbx_seq_one_letter_code
_entity_poly.pdbx_strand_id
1 'polypeptide(L)'
;MGKMGAADLMAVRALREGAPPSFELLALASGRSERLLRKRAQEEEWGSPDDPALPPSIERTQSMIGMLFNQLQRAIEDAVHRDLFDKGRIEGLGSMLKVVEKMNEIAIEQQDMNGKHAPSDEEMAAALDRIDDRIRCLAAELAERMGKAESGTGTGTRH
;
A
#
# COMPACT_ATOMS: atom_id res chain seq x y z
N MET A 1 -10.81 -20.04 -14.75
CA MET A 1 -10.95 -19.51 -13.37
C MET A 1 -10.95 -20.70 -12.43
N GLY A 2 -9.86 -20.91 -11.68
CA GLY A 2 -9.74 -22.02 -10.73
C GLY A 2 -10.60 -21.75 -9.50
N LYS A 3 -11.32 -22.77 -9.00
CA LYS A 3 -12.05 -22.67 -7.74
C LYS A 3 -11.04 -22.44 -6.61
N MET A 4 -11.12 -21.29 -5.93
CA MET A 4 -10.36 -21.04 -4.70
C MET A 4 -10.74 -22.09 -3.65
N GLY A 5 -9.74 -22.72 -3.05
CA GLY A 5 -9.93 -23.67 -1.95
C GLY A 5 -10.36 -22.97 -0.66
N ALA A 6 -10.87 -23.73 0.30
CA ALA A 6 -11.21 -23.20 1.62
C ALA A 6 -10.00 -22.56 2.33
N ALA A 7 -8.80 -23.11 2.12
CA ALA A 7 -7.54 -22.55 2.64
C ALA A 7 -7.20 -21.19 2.02
N ASP A 8 -7.44 -21.01 0.72
CA ASP A 8 -7.19 -19.74 0.02
C ASP A 8 -8.10 -18.64 0.55
N LEU A 9 -9.38 -18.96 0.80
CA LEU A 9 -10.34 -18.02 1.40
C LEU A 9 -9.98 -17.65 2.84
N MET A 10 -9.45 -18.60 3.62
CA MET A 10 -8.95 -18.32 4.96
C MET A 10 -7.70 -17.43 4.93
N ALA A 11 -6.80 -17.64 3.96
CA ALA A 11 -5.62 -16.79 3.79
C ALA A 11 -5.99 -15.35 3.38
N VAL A 12 -6.94 -15.19 2.46
CA VAL A 12 -7.48 -13.87 2.08
C VAL A 12 -8.14 -13.18 3.27
N ARG A 13 -8.92 -13.93 4.06
CA ARG A 13 -9.55 -13.40 5.27
C ARG A 13 -8.51 -12.97 6.31
N ALA A 14 -7.49 -13.78 6.56
CA ALA A 14 -6.42 -13.46 7.51
C ALA A 14 -5.67 -12.19 7.10
N LEU A 15 -5.34 -12.05 5.80
CA LEU A 15 -4.73 -10.81 5.28
C LEU A 15 -5.66 -9.60 5.47
N ARG A 16 -6.96 -9.76 5.22
CA ARG A 16 -7.95 -8.69 5.43
C ARG A 16 -8.14 -8.32 6.91
N GLU A 17 -8.00 -9.28 7.81
CA GLU A 17 -8.08 -9.08 9.26
C GLU A 17 -6.77 -8.58 9.89
N GLY A 18 -5.76 -8.28 9.07
CA GLY A 18 -4.52 -7.64 9.52
C GLY A 18 -3.41 -8.61 9.93
N ALA A 19 -3.52 -9.90 9.60
CA ALA A 19 -2.39 -10.81 9.76
C ALA A 19 -1.20 -10.33 8.90
N PRO A 20 0.05 -10.42 9.41
CA PRO A 20 1.23 -10.01 8.65
C PRO A 20 1.28 -10.72 7.28
N PRO A 21 1.56 -9.99 6.18
CA PRO A 21 1.54 -10.56 4.83
C PRO A 21 2.83 -11.37 4.57
N SER A 22 2.96 -12.52 5.23
CA SER A 22 4.06 -13.45 5.01
C SER A 22 4.00 -14.06 3.60
N PHE A 23 5.15 -14.45 3.04
CA PHE A 23 5.19 -15.07 1.72
C PHE A 23 4.38 -16.37 1.64
N GLU A 24 4.31 -17.13 2.74
CA GLU A 24 3.47 -18.33 2.85
C GLU A 24 1.97 -17.98 2.74
N LEU A 25 1.53 -16.95 3.46
CA LEU A 25 0.14 -16.50 3.43
C LEU A 25 -0.25 -15.89 2.08
N LEU A 26 0.66 -15.14 1.47
CA LEU A 26 0.50 -14.59 0.11
C LEU A 26 0.46 -15.69 -0.95
N ALA A 27 1.26 -16.75 -0.80
CA ALA A 27 1.25 -17.91 -1.69
C ALA A 27 -0.12 -18.61 -1.67
N LEU A 28 -0.65 -18.86 -0.47
CA LEU A 28 -1.98 -19.43 -0.26
C LEU A 28 -3.10 -18.54 -0.83
N ALA A 29 -3.05 -17.23 -0.56
CA ALA A 29 -4.08 -16.30 -1.04
C ALA A 29 -4.06 -16.10 -2.57
N SER A 30 -2.88 -16.14 -3.19
CA SER A 30 -2.71 -15.88 -4.64
C SER A 30 -2.70 -17.15 -5.50
N GLY A 31 -2.63 -18.33 -4.89
CA GLY A 31 -2.43 -19.61 -5.60
C GLY A 31 -1.07 -19.69 -6.31
N ARG A 32 -0.09 -18.89 -5.90
CA ARG A 32 1.27 -18.85 -6.48
C ARG A 32 2.24 -19.58 -5.56
N SER A 33 3.38 -20.00 -6.09
CA SER A 33 4.43 -20.59 -5.26
C SER A 33 5.15 -19.52 -4.45
N GLU A 34 5.43 -19.82 -3.19
CA GLU A 34 6.18 -18.94 -2.29
C GLU A 34 7.55 -18.54 -2.87
N ARG A 35 8.26 -19.51 -3.48
CA ARG A 35 9.54 -19.29 -4.14
C ARG A 35 9.48 -18.24 -5.25
N LEU A 36 8.39 -18.22 -6.02
CA LEU A 36 8.18 -17.23 -7.07
C LEU A 36 7.95 -15.85 -6.48
N LEU A 37 7.16 -15.75 -5.41
CA LEU A 37 6.88 -14.48 -4.73
C LEU A 37 8.14 -13.90 -4.08
N ARG A 38 8.97 -14.74 -3.43
CA ARG A 38 10.26 -14.30 -2.88
C ARG A 38 11.21 -13.78 -3.95
N LYS A 39 11.31 -14.48 -5.08
CA LYS A 39 12.14 -14.06 -6.22
C LYS A 39 11.66 -12.71 -6.78
N ARG A 40 10.35 -12.56 -6.99
CA ARG A 40 9.72 -11.29 -7.41
C ARG A 40 9.98 -10.16 -6.43
N ALA A 41 9.79 -10.42 -5.13
CA ALA A 41 10.04 -9.45 -4.08
C ALA A 41 11.49 -8.97 -4.05
N GLN A 42 12.45 -9.85 -4.36
CA GLN A 42 13.85 -9.48 -4.46
C GLN A 42 14.15 -8.65 -5.72
N GLU A 43 13.58 -9.03 -6.87
CA GLU A 43 13.78 -8.33 -8.16
C GLU A 43 13.11 -6.94 -8.19
N GLU A 44 11.98 -6.81 -7.48
CA GLU A 44 11.17 -5.59 -7.43
C GLU A 44 11.35 -4.81 -6.11
N GLU A 45 12.32 -5.21 -5.28
CA GLU A 45 12.64 -4.55 -4.00
C GLU A 45 11.42 -4.32 -3.10
N TRP A 46 10.55 -5.34 -2.96
CA TRP A 46 9.38 -5.24 -2.10
C TRP A 46 9.80 -5.04 -0.64
N GLY A 47 9.25 -4.00 -0.01
CA GLY A 47 9.52 -3.71 1.40
C GLY A 47 9.04 -4.82 2.34
N SER A 48 9.78 -5.04 3.42
CA SER A 48 9.33 -5.94 4.48
C SER A 48 8.24 -5.27 5.32
N PRO A 49 7.17 -5.97 5.72
CA PRO A 49 6.23 -5.44 6.72
C PRO A 49 6.92 -5.12 8.05
N ASP A 50 8.07 -5.73 8.35
CA ASP A 50 8.91 -5.44 9.52
C ASP A 50 10.09 -4.51 9.19
N ASP A 51 10.12 -3.90 8.00
CA ASP A 51 11.17 -2.93 7.65
C ASP A 51 11.01 -1.69 8.53
N PRO A 52 11.96 -1.40 9.43
CA PRO A 52 11.91 -0.19 10.25
C PRO A 52 12.06 1.09 9.42
N ALA A 53 12.48 0.99 8.16
CA ALA A 53 12.56 2.11 7.22
C ALA A 53 11.21 2.43 6.54
N LEU A 54 10.21 1.54 6.62
CA LEU A 54 8.86 1.89 6.19
C LEU A 54 8.20 2.79 7.24
N PRO A 55 7.70 3.97 6.86
CA PRO A 55 7.01 4.84 7.80
C PRO A 55 5.81 4.09 8.40
N PRO A 56 5.59 4.20 9.73
CA PRO A 56 4.45 3.55 10.37
C PRO A 56 3.16 4.06 9.72
N SER A 57 2.48 3.22 8.95
CA SER A 57 1.19 3.59 8.38
C SER A 57 0.16 3.75 9.49
N ILE A 58 -0.62 4.82 9.47
CA ILE A 58 -1.65 5.10 10.48
C ILE A 58 -2.58 3.88 10.71
N GLU A 59 -3.01 3.20 9.64
CA GLU A 59 -3.89 2.02 9.74
C GLU A 59 -3.24 0.85 10.51
N ARG A 60 -1.95 0.60 10.28
CA ARG A 60 -1.19 -0.43 10.99
C ARG A 60 -1.00 -0.06 12.46
N THR A 61 -0.68 1.20 12.73
CA THR A 61 -0.53 1.69 14.10
C THR A 61 -1.84 1.60 14.87
N GLN A 62 -2.97 2.02 14.27
CA GLN A 62 -4.30 1.89 14.86
C GLN A 62 -4.68 0.42 15.12
N SER A 63 -4.34 -0.49 14.20
CA SER A 63 -4.56 -1.93 14.38
C SER A 63 -3.76 -2.48 15.57
N MET A 64 -2.50 -2.06 15.73
CA MET A 64 -1.67 -2.44 16.88
C MET A 64 -2.21 -1.88 18.21
N ILE A 65 -2.69 -0.62 18.23
CA ILE A 65 -3.35 -0.03 19.41
C ILE A 65 -4.57 -0.86 19.81
N GLY A 66 -5.44 -1.20 18.86
CA GLY A 66 -6.64 -2.00 19.12
C GLY A 66 -6.32 -3.39 19.67
N MET A 67 -5.27 -4.04 19.15
CA MET A 67 -4.83 -5.35 19.65
C MET A 67 -4.28 -5.26 21.09
N LEU A 68 -3.40 -4.29 21.37
CA LEU A 68 -2.83 -4.08 22.71
C LEU A 68 -3.91 -3.72 23.72
N PHE A 69 -4.88 -2.90 23.33
CA PHE A 69 -6.02 -2.54 24.18
C PHE A 69 -6.86 -3.76 24.54
N ASN A 70 -7.19 -4.61 23.56
CA ASN A 70 -7.92 -5.87 23.81
C ASN A 70 -7.15 -6.83 24.72
N GLN A 71 -5.82 -6.90 24.59
CA GLN A 71 -4.99 -7.73 25.48
C GLN A 71 -4.93 -7.19 26.91
N LEU A 72 -4.86 -5.86 27.07
CA LEU A 72 -4.90 -5.20 28.36
C LEU A 72 -6.26 -5.39 29.04
N GLN A 73 -7.35 -5.21 28.30
CA GLN A 73 -8.70 -5.45 28.80
C GLN A 73 -8.86 -6.89 29.31
N ARG A 74 -8.40 -7.88 28.53
CA ARG A 74 -8.43 -9.29 28.96
C ARG A 74 -7.59 -9.55 30.20
N ALA A 75 -6.39 -8.95 30.29
CA ALA A 75 -5.54 -9.10 31.47
C ALA A 75 -6.18 -8.51 32.73
N ILE A 76 -6.90 -7.39 32.59
CA ILE A 76 -7.66 -6.75 33.68
C ILE A 76 -8.88 -7.62 34.04
N GLU A 77 -9.63 -8.12 33.07
CA GLU A 77 -10.77 -9.01 33.29
C GLU A 77 -10.35 -10.32 34.00
N ASP A 78 -9.24 -10.93 33.57
CA ASP A 78 -8.68 -12.11 34.23
C ASP A 78 -8.27 -11.81 35.68
N ALA A 79 -7.68 -10.64 35.93
CA ALA A 79 -7.34 -10.20 37.27
C ALA A 79 -8.57 -9.99 38.17
N VAL A 80 -9.64 -9.38 37.64
CA VAL A 80 -10.86 -9.06 38.40
C VAL A 80 -11.72 -10.30 38.64
N HIS A 81 -11.83 -11.21 37.67
CA HIS A 81 -12.75 -12.33 37.73
C HIS A 81 -12.13 -13.65 38.17
N ARG A 82 -10.80 -13.82 38.04
CA ARG A 82 -10.13 -15.10 38.30
C ARG A 82 -9.04 -15.03 39.38
N ASP A 83 -8.85 -13.88 40.03
CA ASP A 83 -7.79 -13.62 41.02
C ASP A 83 -6.37 -13.87 40.45
N LEU A 84 -6.23 -13.82 39.13
CA LEU A 84 -4.98 -14.02 38.38
C LEU A 84 -4.36 -12.68 38.03
N PHE A 85 -3.99 -11.90 39.06
CA PHE A 85 -3.35 -10.60 38.87
C PHE A 85 -1.87 -10.74 38.49
N ASP A 86 -1.55 -10.47 37.23
CA ASP A 86 -0.18 -10.40 36.73
C ASP A 86 0.23 -8.94 36.47
N LYS A 87 0.81 -8.33 37.50
CA LYS A 87 1.30 -6.95 37.47
C LYS A 87 2.34 -6.73 36.36
N GLY A 88 3.24 -7.69 36.16
CA GLY A 88 4.31 -7.59 35.17
C GLY A 88 3.76 -7.58 33.74
N ARG A 89 2.73 -8.39 33.48
CA ARG A 89 2.00 -8.39 32.21
C ARG A 89 1.27 -7.07 31.97
N ILE A 90 0.60 -6.51 32.99
CA ILE A 90 -0.11 -5.22 32.86
C ILE A 90 0.88 -4.06 32.60
N GLU A 91 1.98 -4.00 33.34
CA GLU A 91 3.04 -2.98 33.14
C GLU A 91 3.71 -3.11 31.76
N GLY A 92 3.94 -4.34 31.30
CA GLY A 92 4.48 -4.62 29.96
C GLY A 92 3.55 -4.13 28.85
N LEU A 93 2.24 -4.44 28.94
CA LEU A 93 1.24 -3.98 27.97
C LEU A 93 1.12 -2.45 27.96
N GLY A 94 1.17 -1.79 29.13
CA GLY A 94 1.16 -0.33 29.23
C GLY A 94 2.41 0.31 28.60
N SER A 95 3.57 -0.34 28.69
CA SER A 95 4.82 0.13 28.09
C SER A 95 4.79 -0.01 26.57
N MET A 96 4.24 -1.11 26.06
CA MET A 96 4.03 -1.31 24.62
C MET A 96 3.03 -0.31 24.04
N LEU A 97 1.94 0.00 24.76
CA LEU A 97 0.96 0.99 24.33
C LEU A 97 1.59 2.37 24.11
N LYS A 98 2.44 2.83 25.05
CA LYS A 98 3.18 4.10 24.92
C LYS A 98 4.09 4.16 23.69
N VAL A 99 4.74 3.04 23.35
CA VAL A 99 5.59 2.97 22.15
C VAL A 99 4.73 3.11 20.90
N VAL A 100 3.57 2.46 20.84
CA VAL A 100 2.66 2.54 19.69
C VAL A 100 1.98 3.92 19.59
N GLU A 101 1.65 4.57 20.70
CA GLU A 101 1.19 5.97 20.72
C GLU A 101 2.22 6.90 20.09
N LYS A 102 3.51 6.74 20.44
CA LYS A 102 4.59 7.52 19.85
C LYS A 102 4.79 7.25 18.36
N MET A 103 4.56 6.01 17.91
CA MET A 103 4.55 5.67 16.48
C MET A 103 3.37 6.34 15.76
N ASN A 104 2.22 6.51 16.43
CA ASN A 104 1.05 7.18 15.87
C ASN A 104 1.28 8.69 15.72
N GLU A 105 1.90 9.33 16.71
CA GLU A 105 2.33 10.73 16.62
C GLU A 105 3.25 10.95 15.42
N ILE A 106 4.29 10.12 15.27
CA ILE A 106 5.22 10.21 14.13
C ILE A 106 4.50 9.98 12.79
N ALA A 107 3.56 9.04 12.73
CA ALA A 107 2.78 8.76 11.51
C ALA A 107 1.91 9.95 11.08
N ILE A 108 1.26 10.61 12.05
CA ILE A 108 0.43 11.80 11.82
C ILE A 108 1.31 12.97 11.37
N GLU A 109 2.43 13.22 12.05
CA GLU A 109 3.37 14.28 11.69
C GLU A 109 3.95 14.11 10.28
N GLN A 110 4.24 12.88 9.86
CA GLN A 110 4.71 12.59 8.51
C GLN A 110 3.63 12.78 7.45
N GLN A 111 2.36 12.47 7.74
CA GLN A 111 1.25 12.78 6.82
C GLN A 111 1.05 14.29 6.65
N ASP A 112 1.14 15.06 7.72
CA ASP A 112 1.02 16.53 7.68
C ASP A 112 2.16 17.17 6.87
N MET A 113 3.38 16.63 6.96
CA MET A 113 4.51 17.08 6.14
C MET A 113 4.35 16.67 4.68
N ASN A 114 3.86 15.47 4.39
CA ASN A 114 3.63 15.01 3.01
C ASN A 114 2.44 15.73 2.36
N GLY A 115 1.42 16.12 3.13
CA GLY A 115 0.28 16.94 2.68
C GLY A 115 0.67 18.36 2.27
N LYS A 116 1.73 18.91 2.87
CA LYS A 116 2.34 20.20 2.44
C LYS A 116 3.15 20.09 1.15
N HIS A 117 3.44 18.88 0.68
CA HIS A 117 4.10 18.61 -0.60
C HIS A 117 3.12 18.18 -1.70
N ALA A 118 1.81 18.28 -1.48
CA ALA A 118 0.86 18.25 -2.58
C ALA A 118 1.17 19.48 -3.48
N PRO A 119 1.35 19.29 -4.81
CA PRO A 119 1.68 20.39 -5.69
C PRO A 119 0.60 21.46 -5.57
N SER A 120 1.03 22.71 -5.39
CA SER A 120 0.13 23.86 -5.31
C SER A 120 -0.77 23.89 -6.56
N ASP A 121 -1.98 24.45 -6.46
CA ASP A 121 -2.89 24.63 -7.61
C ASP A 121 -2.17 25.28 -8.82
N GLU A 122 -1.21 26.16 -8.54
CA GLU A 122 -0.38 26.83 -9.54
C GLU A 122 0.66 25.90 -10.20
N GLU A 123 1.24 24.97 -9.44
CA GLU A 123 2.14 23.94 -9.97
C GLU A 123 1.36 22.89 -10.78
N MET A 124 0.14 22.57 -10.34
CA MET A 124 -0.78 21.70 -11.07
C MET A 124 -1.21 22.34 -12.39
N ALA A 125 -1.57 23.63 -12.40
CA ALA A 125 -1.89 24.36 -13.63
C ALA A 125 -0.71 24.36 -14.61
N ALA A 126 0.50 24.66 -14.13
CA ALA A 126 1.71 24.65 -14.96
C ALA A 126 2.08 23.24 -15.48
N ALA A 127 1.70 22.18 -14.77
CA ALA A 127 1.85 20.80 -15.25
C ALA A 127 0.80 20.46 -16.33
N LEU A 128 -0.45 20.90 -16.16
CA LEU A 128 -1.53 20.72 -17.13
C LEU A 128 -1.24 21.47 -18.44
N ASP A 129 -0.73 22.70 -18.37
CA ASP A 129 -0.34 23.47 -19.56
C ASP A 129 0.75 22.76 -20.38
N ARG A 130 1.75 22.17 -19.71
CA ARG A 130 2.80 21.37 -20.38
C ARG A 130 2.24 20.13 -21.07
N ILE A 131 1.23 19.49 -20.47
CA ILE A 131 0.55 18.34 -21.07
C ILE A 131 -0.25 18.78 -22.29
N ASP A 132 -0.99 19.88 -22.20
CA ASP A 132 -1.82 20.41 -23.27
C ASP A 132 -0.98 20.82 -24.50
N ASP A 133 0.15 21.50 -24.27
CA ASP A 133 1.10 21.83 -25.34
C ASP A 133 1.67 20.58 -26.00
N ARG A 134 1.97 19.53 -25.22
CA ARG A 134 2.46 18.27 -25.78
C ARG A 134 1.39 17.57 -26.62
N ILE A 135 0.12 17.60 -26.19
CA ILE A 135 -1.01 17.05 -26.94
C ILE A 135 -1.17 17.78 -28.27
N ARG A 136 -1.10 19.12 -28.28
CA ARG A 136 -1.19 19.93 -29.51
C ARG A 136 -0.06 19.59 -30.48
N CYS A 137 1.17 19.49 -30.00
CA CYS A 137 2.32 19.12 -30.83
C CYS A 137 2.13 17.73 -31.46
N LEU A 138 1.74 16.72 -30.67
CA LEU A 138 1.50 15.37 -31.18
C LEU A 138 0.35 15.31 -32.18
N ALA A 139 -0.71 16.09 -31.97
CA ALA A 139 -1.81 16.20 -32.93
C ALA A 139 -1.36 16.83 -34.25
N ALA A 140 -0.53 17.87 -34.19
CA ALA A 140 0.03 18.51 -35.39
C ALA A 140 0.97 17.56 -36.16
N GLU A 141 1.86 16.85 -35.46
CA GLU A 141 2.73 15.82 -36.05
C GLU A 141 1.91 14.70 -36.71
N LEU A 142 0.83 14.26 -36.07
CA LEU A 142 -0.07 13.24 -36.61
C LEU A 142 -0.79 13.74 -37.88
N ALA A 143 -1.32 14.97 -37.85
CA ALA A 143 -1.99 15.59 -38.98
C ALA A 143 -1.03 15.77 -40.17
N GLU A 144 0.22 16.19 -39.93
CA GLU A 144 1.23 16.31 -40.98
C GLU A 144 1.58 14.95 -41.59
N ARG A 145 1.70 13.90 -40.77
CA ARG A 145 1.93 12.52 -41.25
C ARG A 145 0.76 12.00 -42.08
N MET A 146 -0.48 12.29 -41.69
CA MET A 146 -1.67 11.91 -42.46
C MET A 146 -1.75 12.68 -43.78
N GLY A 147 -1.50 13.99 -43.78
CA GLY A 147 -1.49 14.81 -44.99
C GLY A 147 -0.40 14.42 -46.01
N LYS A 148 0.78 13.99 -45.53
CA LYS A 148 1.85 13.43 -46.39
C LYS A 148 1.50 12.05 -46.95
N ALA A 149 0.72 11.23 -46.24
CA ALA A 149 0.28 9.92 -46.74
C ALA A 149 -0.79 10.05 -47.83
N GLU A 150 -1.67 11.05 -47.77
CA GLU A 150 -2.70 11.32 -48.77
C GLU A 150 -2.15 11.94 -50.06
N SER A 151 -1.06 12.72 -49.98
CA SER A 151 -0.41 13.32 -51.16
C SER A 151 0.55 12.38 -51.90
N GLY A 152 0.83 11.19 -51.35
CA GLY A 152 1.68 10.15 -51.97
C GLY A 152 0.96 9.12 -52.84
N THR A 153 -0.38 9.13 -52.91
CA THR A 153 -1.18 8.15 -53.68
C THR A 153 -1.74 8.68 -55.01
N GLY A 154 -1.30 9.86 -55.46
CA GLY A 154 -1.87 10.58 -56.60
C GLY A 154 -1.04 10.67 -57.89
N THR A 155 0.01 9.86 -58.09
CA THR A 155 0.79 9.86 -59.35
C THR A 155 1.08 8.45 -59.84
N GLY A 156 0.03 7.81 -60.38
CA GLY A 156 0.14 6.54 -61.09
C GLY A 156 -0.97 6.39 -62.12
N THR A 157 -0.59 6.61 -63.38
CA THR A 157 -1.27 6.13 -64.61
C THR A 157 -2.42 6.98 -65.16
N ARG A 158 -2.13 7.74 -66.22
CA ARG A 158 -2.97 7.75 -67.44
C ARG A 158 -2.24 8.35 -68.65
N HIS A 159 -2.09 7.48 -69.66
CA HIS A 159 -1.86 7.65 -71.10
C HIS A 159 -0.63 8.43 -71.59
#